data_AF-A0A2M8P9I4-F1
#
_entry.id   AF-A0A2M8P9I4-F1
#
_cell.length_a   1.000
_cell.length_b   1.000
_cell.length_c   1.000
_cell.angle_alpha   90.00
_cell.angle_beta   90.00
_cell.angle_gamma   90.00
#
_symmetry.space_group_name_H-M   'P 1'
#
loop_
_entity.id
_entity.type
_entity.pdbx_description
1 polymer ?
#
loop_
_entity_poly.entity_id
_entity_poly.type
_entity_poly.pdbx_seq_one_letter_code
_entity_poly.pdbx_strand_id
1 'polypeptide(L)'
;ARTVLPYFALNSILLTYIGAARLFSRRAGLIAAALWTLYPHHAVWSQFGDLEVTLTGYFAGTAAFFILAWRQRQVRYAIISGLLLAGALWTKPTAGALIQSLVLIGAVALVAQLAAQRRSVWRALWQNQLARYALLTLIVAFPLGGMW
;
A
#
# COMPACT_ATOMS: atom_id res chain seq x y z
N ALA A 1 9.27 2.53 30.95
CA ALA A 1 9.37 1.88 29.61
C ALA A 1 8.10 1.99 28.75
N ARG A 2 7.14 2.90 29.02
CA ARG A 2 5.87 3.01 28.24
C ARG A 2 5.82 4.22 27.26
N THR A 3 6.87 5.03 27.22
CA THR A 3 6.91 6.31 26.49
C THR A 3 7.23 6.17 24.99
N VAL A 4 7.69 5.01 24.52
CA VAL A 4 8.04 4.78 23.10
C VAL A 4 6.87 4.20 22.28
N LEU A 5 5.87 3.61 22.94
CA LEU A 5 4.75 2.91 22.30
C LEU A 5 3.81 3.78 21.42
N PRO A 6 3.46 5.04 21.78
CA PRO A 6 2.56 5.83 20.93
C PRO A 6 3.19 6.26 19.58
N TYR A 7 4.51 6.12 19.41
CA TYR A 7 5.18 6.51 18.16
C TYR A 7 4.97 5.51 17.01
N PHE A 8 4.70 4.23 17.30
CA PHE A 8 4.46 3.24 16.25
C PHE A 8 3.13 3.48 15.52
N ALA A 9 2.10 3.91 16.26
CA ALA A 9 0.80 4.26 15.72
C ALA A 9 0.86 5.45 14.74
N LEU A 10 1.74 6.42 15.06
CA LEU A 10 1.87 7.68 14.33
C LEU A 10 2.14 7.45 12.84
N ASN A 11 2.94 6.43 12.51
CA ASN A 11 3.24 6.08 11.11
C ASN A 11 1.96 5.78 10.31
N SER A 12 1.12 4.86 10.79
CA SER A 12 -0.14 4.51 10.13
C SER A 12 -1.12 5.69 10.06
N ILE A 13 -1.17 6.53 11.10
CA ILE A 13 -2.01 7.75 11.12
C ILE A 13 -1.55 8.73 10.04
N LEU A 14 -0.24 8.99 9.94
CA LEU A 14 0.33 9.90 8.96
C LEU A 14 0.19 9.36 7.53
N LEU A 15 0.39 8.07 7.30
CA LEU A 15 0.22 7.48 5.97
C LEU A 15 -1.24 7.47 5.53
N THR A 16 -2.18 7.23 6.46
CA THR A 16 -3.62 7.38 6.21
C THR A 16 -3.97 8.83 5.87
N TYR A 17 -3.43 9.79 6.64
CA TYR A 17 -3.57 11.22 6.33
C TYR A 17 -3.06 11.54 4.92
N ILE A 18 -1.82 11.15 4.59
CA ILE A 18 -1.18 11.45 3.30
C ILE A 18 -1.99 10.85 2.16
N GLY A 19 -2.41 9.58 2.28
CA GLY A 19 -3.23 8.92 1.28
C GLY A 19 -4.51 9.69 0.99
N ALA A 20 -5.32 9.96 2.02
CA ALA A 20 -6.58 10.67 1.85
C ALA A 20 -6.39 12.14 1.42
N ALA A 21 -5.36 12.82 1.94
CA ALA A 21 -5.05 14.20 1.59
C ALA A 21 -4.67 14.37 0.13
N ARG A 22 -3.87 13.43 -0.41
CA ARG A 22 -3.39 13.46 -1.80
C ARG A 22 -4.39 12.91 -2.80
N LEU A 23 -5.31 12.04 -2.38
CA LEU A 23 -6.34 11.46 -3.25
C LEU A 23 -7.60 12.32 -3.35
N PHE A 24 -7.99 13.00 -2.27
CA PHE A 24 -9.25 13.73 -2.19
C PHE A 24 -9.05 15.20 -1.83
N SER A 25 -8.63 15.48 -0.59
CA SER A 25 -8.38 16.85 -0.10
C SER A 25 -7.73 16.84 1.27
N ARG A 26 -7.08 17.94 1.66
CA ARG A 26 -6.52 18.11 3.03
C ARG A 26 -7.54 17.81 4.13
N ARG A 27 -8.80 18.22 3.94
CA ARG A 27 -9.90 17.97 4.90
C ARG A 27 -10.21 16.48 5.03
N ALA A 28 -10.29 15.75 3.91
CA ALA A 28 -10.47 14.30 3.92
C ALA A 28 -9.30 13.60 4.63
N GLY A 29 -8.07 14.10 4.42
CA GLY A 29 -6.88 13.64 5.15
C GLY A 29 -7.03 13.78 6.66
N LEU A 30 -7.40 14.97 7.15
CA LEU A 30 -7.59 15.21 8.58
C LEU A 30 -8.69 14.33 9.18
N ILE A 31 -9.81 14.17 8.46
CA ILE A 31 -10.92 13.31 8.90
C ILE A 31 -10.46 11.84 8.96
N ALA A 32 -9.80 11.34 7.92
CA ALA A 32 -9.32 9.96 7.90
C ALA A 32 -8.29 9.70 9.02
N ALA A 33 -7.38 10.64 9.26
CA ALA A 33 -6.40 10.55 10.35
C ALA A 33 -7.08 10.56 11.72
N ALA A 34 -8.08 11.41 11.92
CA ALA A 34 -8.85 11.47 13.16
C ALA A 34 -9.62 10.17 13.40
N LEU A 35 -10.33 9.67 12.38
CA LEU A 35 -11.04 8.38 12.44
C LEU A 35 -10.08 7.23 12.75
N TRP A 36 -8.90 7.22 12.13
CA TRP A 36 -7.89 6.19 12.37
C TRP A 36 -7.33 6.25 13.81
N THR A 37 -7.03 7.46 14.29
CA THR A 37 -6.53 7.69 15.65
C THR A 37 -7.55 7.31 16.72
N LEU A 38 -8.84 7.58 16.47
CA LEU A 38 -9.93 7.33 17.40
C LEU A 38 -10.55 5.94 17.23
N TYR A 39 -10.09 5.13 16.27
CA TYR A 39 -10.59 3.78 16.07
C TYR A 39 -10.15 2.91 17.26
N PRO A 40 -11.08 2.38 18.08
CA PRO A 40 -10.74 1.77 19.37
C PRO A 40 -9.75 0.62 19.26
N HIS A 41 -9.87 -0.20 18.22
CA HIS A 41 -8.97 -1.33 18.00
C HIS A 41 -7.55 -0.86 17.66
N HIS A 42 -7.39 0.16 16.82
CA HIS A 42 -6.06 0.71 16.52
C HIS A 42 -5.45 1.38 17.75
N ALA A 43 -6.23 2.16 18.51
CA ALA A 43 -5.78 2.82 19.72
C ALA A 43 -5.32 1.84 20.81
N VAL A 44 -6.07 0.75 21.03
CA VAL A 44 -5.71 -0.30 21.99
C VAL A 44 -4.48 -1.06 21.52
N TRP A 45 -4.44 -1.51 20.26
CA TRP A 45 -3.30 -2.27 19.73
C TRP A 45 -2.00 -1.47 19.74
N SER A 46 -2.08 -0.17 19.53
CA SER A 46 -0.97 0.78 19.60
C SER A 46 -0.30 0.89 20.97
N GLN A 47 -0.94 0.38 22.03
CA GLN A 47 -0.36 0.34 23.37
C GLN A 47 0.49 -0.90 23.61
N PHE A 48 0.39 -1.90 22.73
CA PHE A 48 1.22 -3.09 22.80
C PHE A 48 2.41 -2.95 21.87
N GLY A 49 3.57 -3.48 22.28
CA GLY A 49 4.77 -3.55 21.43
C GLY A 49 4.65 -4.61 20.33
N ASP A 50 3.46 -4.76 19.73
CA ASP A 50 3.20 -5.73 18.67
C ASP A 50 3.60 -5.15 17.31
N LEU A 51 4.22 -6.00 16.50
CA LEU A 51 4.57 -5.72 15.11
C LEU A 51 3.34 -5.42 14.24
N GLU A 52 2.12 -5.81 14.64
CA GLU A 52 0.89 -5.50 13.88
C GLU A 52 0.71 -3.98 13.67
N VAL A 53 1.10 -3.15 14.65
CA VAL A 53 0.96 -1.68 14.55
C VAL A 53 1.93 -1.12 13.50
N THR A 54 3.17 -1.61 13.51
CA THR A 54 4.20 -1.26 12.52
C THR A 54 3.82 -1.76 11.12
N LEU A 55 3.35 -3.01 11.03
CA LEU A 55 2.87 -3.64 9.80
C LEU A 55 1.72 -2.83 9.19
N THR A 56 0.77 -2.40 10.03
CA THR A 56 -0.36 -1.56 9.63
C THR A 56 0.11 -0.25 8.98
N GLY A 57 1.19 0.35 9.48
CA GLY A 57 1.83 1.51 8.86
C GLY A 57 2.32 1.20 7.45
N TYR A 58 3.11 0.15 7.27
CA TYR A 58 3.57 -0.27 5.94
C TYR A 58 2.41 -0.61 4.99
N PHE A 59 1.34 -1.23 5.49
CA PHE A 59 0.13 -1.51 4.72
C PHE A 59 -0.55 -0.23 4.23
N ALA A 60 -0.82 0.71 5.14
CA ALA A 60 -1.46 1.98 4.81
C ALA A 60 -0.63 2.75 3.78
N GLY A 61 0.70 2.78 3.95
CA GLY A 61 1.60 3.42 3.02
C GLY A 61 1.65 2.75 1.65
N THR A 62 1.77 1.41 1.61
CA THR A 62 1.74 0.64 0.36
C THR A 62 0.47 0.94 -0.41
N ALA A 63 -0.69 0.83 0.23
CA ALA A 63 -1.97 1.11 -0.41
C ALA A 63 -2.07 2.57 -0.91
N ALA A 64 -1.72 3.54 -0.06
CA ALA A 64 -1.78 4.96 -0.41
C ALA A 64 -0.91 5.28 -1.63
N PHE A 65 0.36 4.86 -1.62
CA PHE A 65 1.29 5.17 -2.69
C PHE A 65 1.02 4.37 -3.97
N PHE A 66 0.51 3.14 -3.86
CA PHE A 66 0.03 2.39 -5.02
C PHE A 66 -1.10 3.12 -5.75
N ILE A 67 -2.13 3.56 -5.00
CA ILE A 67 -3.26 4.28 -5.58
C ILE A 67 -2.80 5.61 -6.18
N LEU A 68 -1.87 6.33 -5.51
CA LEU A 68 -1.28 7.55 -6.05
C LEU A 68 -0.50 7.30 -7.34
N ALA A 69 0.27 6.21 -7.42
CA ALA A 69 0.99 5.82 -8.63
C ALA A 69 0.03 5.62 -9.81
N TRP A 70 -1.05 4.88 -9.57
CA TRP A 70 -2.06 4.60 -10.58
C TRP A 70 -2.83 5.85 -11.00
N ARG A 71 -3.32 6.64 -10.06
CA ARG A 71 -4.14 7.84 -10.31
C ARG A 71 -3.35 8.97 -10.95
N GLN A 72 -2.13 9.21 -10.47
CA GLN A 72 -1.29 10.33 -10.94
C GLN A 72 -0.34 9.92 -12.07
N ARG A 73 -0.28 8.62 -12.42
CA ARG A 73 0.61 8.06 -13.43
C ARG A 73 2.09 8.38 -13.18
N GLN A 74 2.50 8.31 -11.91
CA GLN A 74 3.87 8.61 -11.49
C GLN A 74 4.57 7.36 -10.96
N VAL A 75 5.63 6.96 -11.66
CA VAL A 75 6.46 5.80 -11.30
C VAL A 75 7.07 5.93 -9.91
N ARG A 76 7.42 7.15 -9.49
CA ARG A 76 8.00 7.41 -8.15
C ARG A 76 7.11 6.85 -7.03
N TYR A 77 5.79 6.98 -7.13
CA TYR A 77 4.91 6.45 -6.10
C TYR A 77 4.81 4.93 -6.13
N ALA A 78 4.93 4.28 -7.29
CA ALA A 78 5.00 2.81 -7.36
C ALA A 78 6.28 2.29 -6.72
N ILE A 79 7.40 3.01 -6.89
CA ILE A 79 8.66 2.68 -6.21
C ILE A 79 8.48 2.81 -4.68
N ILE A 80 7.95 3.94 -4.21
CA ILE A 80 7.70 4.13 -2.77
C ILE A 80 6.76 3.04 -2.23
N SER A 81 5.70 2.72 -2.97
CA SER A 81 4.78 1.64 -2.61
C SER A 81 5.49 0.29 -2.51
N GLY A 82 6.37 -0.05 -3.46
CA GLY A 82 7.11 -1.31 -3.45
C GLY A 82 8.10 -1.41 -2.30
N LEU A 83 8.79 -0.30 -1.97
CA LEU A 83 9.68 -0.23 -0.81
C LEU A 83 8.92 -0.42 0.50
N LEU A 84 7.73 0.17 0.63
CA LEU A 84 6.88 -0.01 1.81
C LEU A 84 6.33 -1.44 1.89
N LEU A 85 5.99 -2.05 0.76
CA LEU A 85 5.58 -3.45 0.70
C LEU A 85 6.70 -4.40 1.12
N ALA A 86 7.94 -4.13 0.70
CA ALA A 86 9.10 -4.86 1.17
C ALA A 86 9.29 -4.75 2.69
N GLY A 87 9.15 -3.54 3.25
CA GLY A 87 9.16 -3.32 4.69
C GLY A 87 8.05 -4.09 5.42
N ALA A 88 6.85 -4.18 4.81
CA ALA A 88 5.76 -4.99 5.34
C ALA A 88 6.14 -6.48 5.41
N LEU A 89 6.70 -7.02 4.32
CA LEU A 89 7.11 -8.43 4.21
C LEU A 89 8.22 -8.78 5.21
N TRP A 90 9.16 -7.86 5.45
CA TRP A 90 10.17 -8.00 6.51
C TRP A 90 9.58 -7.95 7.92
N THR A 91 8.47 -7.26 8.10
CA THR A 91 7.85 -7.12 9.42
C THR A 91 7.13 -8.39 9.81
N LYS A 92 6.25 -8.92 8.94
CA LYS A 92 5.51 -10.17 9.16
C LYS A 92 5.15 -10.84 7.81
N PRO A 93 5.25 -12.18 7.70
CA PRO A 93 4.84 -12.91 6.49
C PRO A 93 3.37 -12.70 6.08
N THR A 94 2.50 -12.34 7.02
CA THR A 94 1.09 -11.99 6.74
C THR A 94 0.94 -10.82 5.77
N ALA A 95 1.99 -10.01 5.56
CA ALA A 95 2.06 -9.02 4.50
C ALA A 95 1.90 -9.59 3.08
N GLY A 96 2.06 -10.90 2.90
CA GLY A 96 1.77 -11.60 1.64
C GLY A 96 0.35 -11.34 1.10
N ALA A 97 -0.60 -10.98 1.97
CA ALA A 97 -1.93 -10.56 1.55
C ALA A 97 -1.91 -9.33 0.60
N LEU A 98 -0.94 -8.41 0.74
CA LEU A 98 -0.77 -7.28 -0.18
C LEU A 98 -0.22 -7.71 -1.55
N ILE A 99 0.69 -8.69 -1.58
CA ILE A 99 1.15 -9.28 -2.84
C ILE A 99 -0.05 -9.88 -3.58
N GLN A 100 -0.83 -10.71 -2.89
CA GLN A 100 -2.03 -11.35 -3.44
C GLN A 100 -3.02 -10.30 -3.96
N SER A 101 -3.23 -9.22 -3.21
CA SER A 101 -4.11 -8.11 -3.61
C SER A 101 -3.62 -7.42 -4.89
N LEU A 102 -2.32 -7.09 -4.98
CA LEU A 102 -1.75 -6.44 -6.16
C LEU A 102 -1.77 -7.36 -7.39
N VAL A 103 -1.45 -8.65 -7.21
CA VAL A 103 -1.53 -9.65 -8.27
C VAL A 103 -2.96 -9.78 -8.76
N LEU A 104 -3.94 -9.89 -7.86
CA LEU A 104 -5.34 -10.01 -8.20
C LEU A 104 -5.85 -8.79 -8.98
N ILE A 105 -5.62 -7.58 -8.46
CA ILE A 105 -6.05 -6.33 -9.09
C ILE A 105 -5.40 -6.17 -10.47
N GLY A 106 -4.09 -6.43 -10.57
CA GLY A 106 -3.35 -6.34 -11.83
C GLY A 106 -3.81 -7.38 -12.86
N ALA A 107 -4.02 -8.63 -12.43
CA ALA A 107 -4.48 -9.72 -13.29
C ALA A 107 -5.90 -9.47 -13.81
N VAL A 108 -6.84 -9.07 -12.94
CA VAL A 108 -8.21 -8.74 -13.34
C VAL A 108 -8.21 -7.59 -14.35
N ALA A 109 -7.43 -6.54 -14.10
CA ALA A 109 -7.31 -5.41 -15.04
C ALA A 109 -6.77 -5.85 -16.41
N LEU A 110 -5.78 -6.74 -16.42
CA LEU A 110 -5.16 -7.25 -17.63
C LEU A 110 -6.14 -8.16 -18.42
N VAL A 111 -6.81 -9.10 -17.74
CA VAL A 111 -7.79 -10.01 -18.33
C VAL A 111 -8.95 -9.22 -18.95
N ALA A 112 -9.49 -8.23 -18.22
CA ALA A 112 -10.55 -7.37 -18.73
C ALA A 112 -10.14 -6.64 -20.03
N GLN A 113 -8.91 -6.13 -20.10
CA GLN A 113 -8.41 -5.47 -21.30
C GLN A 113 -8.17 -6.45 -22.46
N LEU A 114 -7.64 -7.64 -22.17
CA LEU A 114 -7.41 -8.67 -23.19
C LEU A 114 -8.72 -9.16 -23.80
N ALA A 115 -9.75 -9.35 -22.98
CA ALA A 115 -11.10 -9.68 -23.42
C ALA A 115 -11.69 -8.60 -24.34
N ALA A 116 -11.44 -7.33 -24.05
CA ALA A 116 -11.99 -6.21 -24.81
C ALA A 116 -11.27 -5.94 -26.15
N GLN A 117 -9.96 -6.15 -26.25
CA GLN A 117 -9.15 -5.64 -27.38
C GLN A 117 -8.41 -6.71 -28.20
N ARG A 118 -8.46 -8.01 -27.82
CA ARG A 118 -7.71 -9.12 -28.44
C ARG A 118 -6.25 -8.75 -28.79
N ARG A 119 -5.53 -8.14 -27.83
CA ARG A 119 -4.13 -7.74 -27.99
C ARG A 119 -3.18 -8.77 -27.39
N SER A 120 -1.91 -8.70 -27.79
CA SER A 120 -0.81 -9.37 -27.08
C SER A 120 -0.80 -8.97 -25.61
N VAL A 121 -0.55 -9.96 -24.72
CA VAL A 121 -0.42 -9.77 -23.27
C VAL A 121 0.58 -8.68 -22.92
N TRP A 122 1.74 -8.65 -23.59
CA TRP A 122 2.77 -7.66 -23.35
C TRP A 122 2.30 -6.24 -23.66
N ARG A 123 1.61 -6.04 -24.79
CA ARG A 123 1.06 -4.72 -25.12
C ARG A 123 -0.05 -4.31 -24.17
N ALA A 124 -0.93 -5.25 -23.79
CA ALA A 124 -2.01 -4.99 -22.84
C ALA A 124 -1.45 -4.58 -21.48
N LEU A 125 -0.43 -5.27 -20.97
CA LEU A 125 0.24 -4.96 -19.71
C LEU A 125 0.81 -3.53 -19.69
N TRP A 126 1.53 -3.13 -20.74
CA TRP A 126 2.14 -1.78 -20.79
C TRP A 126 1.14 -0.65 -21.03
N GLN A 127 0.00 -0.95 -21.66
CA GLN A 127 -1.09 0.00 -21.90
C GLN A 127 -2.00 0.14 -20.68
N ASN A 128 -2.20 -0.94 -19.91
CA ASN A 128 -2.99 -0.93 -18.69
C ASN A 128 -2.22 -0.26 -17.55
N GLN A 129 -2.60 0.96 -17.18
CA GLN A 129 -1.91 1.66 -16.10
C GLN A 129 -1.99 0.88 -14.78
N LEU A 130 -3.14 0.30 -14.45
CA LEU A 130 -3.34 -0.42 -13.19
C LEU A 130 -2.45 -1.67 -13.10
N ALA A 131 -2.46 -2.51 -14.16
CA ALA A 131 -1.61 -3.70 -14.21
C ALA A 131 -0.12 -3.35 -14.24
N ARG A 132 0.27 -2.31 -14.99
CA ARG A 132 1.65 -1.82 -15.04
C ARG A 132 2.15 -1.38 -13.66
N TYR A 133 1.40 -0.56 -12.93
CA TYR A 133 1.84 -0.08 -11.62
C TYR A 133 1.79 -1.18 -10.56
N ALA A 134 0.88 -2.15 -10.66
CA ALA A 134 0.88 -3.33 -9.80
C ALA A 134 2.16 -4.13 -10.00
N LEU A 135 2.52 -4.41 -11.27
CA LEU A 135 3.75 -5.10 -11.60
C LEU A 135 5.00 -4.34 -11.13
N LEU A 136 5.08 -3.02 -11.36
CA LEU A 136 6.21 -2.21 -10.91
C LEU A 136 6.36 -2.23 -9.38
N THR A 137 5.25 -2.14 -8.65
CA THR A 137 5.24 -2.22 -7.18
C THR A 137 5.78 -3.58 -6.71
N LEU A 138 5.34 -4.67 -7.35
CA LEU A 138 5.81 -6.03 -7.04
C LEU A 138 7.29 -6.23 -7.39
N ILE A 139 7.75 -5.72 -8.54
CA ILE A 139 9.16 -5.79 -8.94
C ILE A 139 10.06 -5.05 -7.94
N VAL A 140 9.62 -3.90 -7.43
CA VAL A 140 10.39 -3.16 -6.42
C VAL A 140 10.36 -3.86 -5.07
N ALA A 141 9.25 -4.50 -4.73
CA ALA A 141 9.13 -5.24 -3.47
C ALA A 141 9.94 -6.54 -3.46
N PHE A 142 10.06 -7.23 -4.60
CA PHE A 142 10.63 -8.58 -4.70
C PHE A 142 12.08 -8.74 -4.18
N PRO A 143 13.06 -7.88 -4.56
CA PRO A 143 14.45 -8.03 -4.11
C PRO A 143 14.61 -7.85 -2.61
N LEU A 144 13.73 -7.05 -2.02
CA LEU A 144 13.82 -6.68 -0.61
C LEU A 144 12.96 -7.60 0.24
N GLY A 145 11.71 -7.90 -0.15
CA GLY A 145 10.77 -8.69 0.65
C GLY A 145 10.77 -10.21 0.41
N GLY A 146 11.39 -10.71 -0.66
CA GLY A 146 11.32 -12.13 -1.06
C GLY A 146 12.35 -13.07 -0.42
N MET A 147 13.12 -12.59 0.56
CA MET A 147 14.18 -13.37 1.23
C MET A 147 13.72 -14.07 2.51
N TRP A 148 12.41 -14.09 2.78
CA TRP A 148 11.79 -14.72 3.95
C TRP A 148 10.76 -15.77 3.53
#